data_AF-A0AAV9H0H3-F1
#
_entry.id   AF-A0AAV9H0H3-F1
#
_cell.length_a   1.000
_cell.length_b   1.000
_cell.length_c   1.000
_cell.angle_alpha   90.00
_cell.angle_beta   90.00
_cell.angle_gamma   90.00
#
_symmetry.space_group_name_H-M   'P 1'
#
loop_
_entity.id
_entity.type
_entity.pdbx_description
1 polymer ?
#
loop_
_entity_poly.entity_id
_entity_poly.type
_entity_poly.pdbx_seq_one_letter_code
_entity_poly.pdbx_strand_id
1 'polypeptide(L)'
;MATQIDRILAAHATGSIPEEPQTASSVAPSLTYSDSADEQEIEELRQIEPRRRRASTRLIAKSPDDVQRITGESTTQLIKRCCGGGCCLSNAKAKEEGVDYERVTYPDNDAYRSLFLKIDAIPTTLSNVCDLPEQTTFLQPVRRPSNLPSPIEPSLATPLTDEVATKLDSLSLENLDTKIQPPTFVQPHPPHHVFAARIHNTRELTGLGAEKRTFHFDLDVTDYPDGEDVDFKVGGAIGVSAPNDESMVDEILDLLLVPRFLRDKPVLLRTTKGRWPTVWGDDMARELVTTRRDLLTWCSDIQSYPPTKQLLRVLAEHATDENERKILNFLCAAEGQGVFCDFRTGPHITLAQLLHAFPSSKPPLDLLFSVLQPLMPRFYSLSNDPHESFETRDGKQHRLIEIAVTVHETADWRSGSRSGIGSGFFQRQALKFIEAKEKGEQHPEFYIPMFKGLMANPLAKEFVSDGPMLLIGAGVGIAPFRGFVQRRLKTANCANKVWVLQGIRDSLVDELYSGEWGVHEDEVKRVVQSRRGEGRYVQEEVKHQSDLVWYIINSVDGRVFVCGSSKGMGEGVENALIEVAMEKGNLEREEAKQFWDLKKEAGQYIAETW
;
A
#
# COMPACT_ATOMS: atom_id res chain seq x y z
N MET A 1 16.97 -10.09 58.12
CA MET A 1 16.25 -10.17 56.82
C MET A 1 15.02 -11.05 57.05
N ALA A 2 13.78 -10.62 56.87
CA ALA A 2 13.25 -9.39 56.30
C ALA A 2 11.99 -8.99 57.09
N THR A 3 11.99 -7.79 57.67
CA THR A 3 10.89 -7.19 58.44
C THR A 3 10.69 -5.73 58.06
N GLN A 4 10.74 -5.42 56.76
CA GLN A 4 10.71 -4.02 56.30
C GLN A 4 10.04 -3.82 54.94
N ILE A 5 8.91 -4.49 54.67
CA ILE A 5 8.05 -4.14 53.53
C ILE A 5 6.54 -4.10 53.91
N ASP A 6 6.09 -4.84 54.93
CA ASP A 6 4.66 -4.83 55.32
C ASP A 6 4.26 -3.75 56.34
N ARG A 7 5.11 -2.74 56.57
CA ARG A 7 4.85 -1.64 57.53
C ARG A 7 4.77 -0.23 56.92
N ILE A 8 4.63 -0.11 55.60
CA ILE A 8 4.52 1.19 54.91
C ILE A 8 3.14 1.42 54.24
N LEU A 9 2.18 0.48 54.37
CA LEU A 9 0.86 0.60 53.72
C LEU A 9 -0.33 0.90 54.64
N ALA A 10 -0.12 1.33 55.88
CA ALA A 10 -1.23 1.61 56.79
C ALA A 10 -0.92 2.72 57.81
N ALA A 11 -0.59 3.93 57.35
CA ALA A 11 -0.64 5.14 58.18
C ALA A 11 -0.58 6.40 57.32
N HIS A 12 -1.74 6.91 56.90
CA HIS A 12 -2.07 8.36 56.82
C HIS A 12 -3.46 8.52 56.20
N ALA A 13 -4.48 8.22 57.01
CA ALA A 13 -5.84 8.67 56.77
C ALA A 13 -6.35 9.23 58.10
N THR A 14 -6.18 10.55 58.30
CA THR A 14 -7.06 11.36 59.18
C THR A 14 -6.86 12.84 58.86
N GLY A 15 -7.91 13.44 58.30
CA GLY A 15 -8.33 14.82 58.57
C GLY A 15 -7.56 15.95 57.89
N SER A 16 -8.14 16.52 56.83
CA SER A 16 -8.56 17.94 56.76
C SER A 16 -9.24 18.24 55.43
N ILE A 17 -10.39 18.93 55.51
CA ILE A 17 -11.35 19.29 54.46
C ILE A 17 -10.74 20.32 53.50
N PRO A 18 -10.99 20.26 52.17
CA PRO A 18 -10.77 21.41 51.29
C PRO A 18 -12.09 22.14 50.96
N GLU A 19 -12.11 23.44 51.27
CA GLU A 19 -13.13 24.43 50.93
C GLU A 19 -13.21 24.71 49.41
N GLU A 20 -14.42 25.00 48.92
CA GLU A 20 -14.71 25.50 47.58
C GLU A 20 -14.13 26.90 47.34
N PRO A 21 -13.52 27.18 46.17
CA PRO A 21 -13.29 28.56 45.75
C PRO A 21 -14.41 29.08 44.86
N GLN A 22 -15.04 30.14 45.37
CA GLN A 22 -16.00 31.00 44.72
C GLN A 22 -15.41 31.79 43.55
N THR A 23 -16.29 32.06 42.58
CA THR A 23 -16.13 32.98 41.46
C THR A 23 -16.11 34.44 41.92
N ALA A 24 -15.17 35.26 41.44
CA ALA A 24 -15.38 36.68 41.08
C ALA A 24 -14.12 37.40 40.52
N SER A 25 -14.27 37.92 39.29
CA SER A 25 -13.97 39.30 38.84
C SER A 25 -12.59 39.94 39.08
N SER A 26 -11.87 40.28 37.99
CA SER A 26 -11.32 41.65 37.81
C SER A 26 -10.84 41.95 36.36
N VAL A 27 -11.67 42.73 35.67
CA VAL A 27 -11.36 43.93 34.85
C VAL A 27 -10.31 43.86 33.73
N ALA A 28 -10.82 43.78 32.49
CA ALA A 28 -10.22 44.42 31.32
C ALA A 28 -10.79 45.85 31.16
N PRO A 29 -10.02 46.85 30.70
CA PRO A 29 -10.55 48.16 30.36
C PRO A 29 -11.23 48.12 28.98
N SER A 30 -12.40 48.75 28.92
CA SER A 30 -13.15 49.05 27.71
C SER A 30 -12.46 50.15 26.88
N LEU A 31 -12.77 50.22 25.58
CA LEU A 31 -13.39 51.40 24.99
C LEU A 31 -14.13 51.03 23.68
N THR A 32 -15.32 51.61 23.60
CA THR A 32 -16.49 51.50 22.71
C THR A 32 -16.36 51.96 21.26
N TYR A 33 -17.33 51.49 20.43
CA TYR A 33 -18.13 52.12 19.35
C TYR A 33 -18.16 51.20 18.10
N SER A 34 -19.26 50.87 17.41
CA SER A 34 -20.71 51.13 17.53
C SER A 34 -21.48 50.21 16.55
N ASP A 35 -22.76 50.01 16.83
CA ASP A 35 -23.78 49.26 16.08
C ASP A 35 -23.83 49.50 14.55
N SER A 36 -24.08 48.43 13.78
CA SER A 36 -25.38 48.28 13.09
C SER A 36 -25.58 46.90 12.45
N ALA A 37 -26.76 46.34 12.77
CA ALA A 37 -27.66 45.48 11.99
C ALA A 37 -27.28 44.03 11.61
N ASP A 38 -27.95 43.11 12.32
CA ASP A 38 -28.77 41.99 11.81
C ASP A 38 -28.27 41.13 10.65
N GLU A 39 -27.95 39.86 10.92
CA GLU A 39 -28.89 38.74 10.72
C GLU A 39 -28.33 37.44 11.33
N GLN A 40 -29.22 36.65 11.92
CA GLN A 40 -28.95 35.36 12.54
C GLN A 40 -28.73 34.29 11.46
N GLU A 41 -27.61 33.56 11.50
CA GLU A 41 -27.53 32.22 10.92
C GLU A 41 -26.98 31.21 11.94
N ILE A 42 -27.75 30.14 12.06
CA ILE A 42 -27.59 29.00 12.94
C ILE A 42 -26.35 28.21 12.52
N GLU A 43 -25.52 27.84 13.49
CA GLU A 43 -24.29 27.07 13.29
C GLU A 43 -24.64 25.63 12.87
N GLU A 44 -24.67 25.39 11.55
CA GLU A 44 -24.76 24.04 10.99
C GLU A 44 -23.45 23.28 11.19
N LEU A 45 -23.57 22.10 11.80
CA LEU A 45 -22.58 21.04 11.87
C LEU A 45 -21.92 20.83 10.49
N ARG A 46 -20.65 21.22 10.37
CA ARG A 46 -19.83 21.01 9.18
C ARG A 46 -19.89 19.55 8.75
N GLN A 47 -20.60 19.30 7.65
CA GLN A 47 -20.57 18.04 6.94
C GLN A 47 -19.13 17.76 6.51
N ILE A 48 -18.55 16.70 7.05
CA ILE A 48 -17.25 16.19 6.63
C ILE A 48 -17.43 15.66 5.19
N GLU A 49 -16.99 16.45 4.21
CA GLU A 49 -16.99 15.99 2.81
C GLU A 49 -16.17 14.69 2.69
N PRO A 50 -16.65 13.69 1.94
CA PRO A 50 -15.89 12.46 1.73
C PRO A 50 -14.58 12.78 1.00
N ARG A 51 -13.45 12.64 1.70
CA ARG A 51 -12.10 12.82 1.16
C ARG A 51 -11.94 11.96 -0.11
N ARG A 52 -11.86 12.62 -1.26
CA ARG A 52 -11.56 11.99 -2.55
C ARG A 52 -10.13 11.42 -2.55
N ARG A 53 -10.01 10.22 -3.12
CA ARG A 53 -8.86 9.29 -3.08
C ARG A 53 -7.48 9.97 -3.23
N ARG A 54 -6.51 9.51 -2.44
CA ARG A 54 -5.06 9.61 -2.68
C ARG A 54 -4.48 8.19 -2.82
N ALA A 55 -3.46 8.08 -3.66
CA ALA A 55 -2.74 6.89 -4.13
C ALA A 55 -3.32 6.20 -5.38
N SER A 56 -2.50 6.19 -6.45
CA SER A 56 -2.52 5.20 -7.51
C SER A 56 -1.07 4.78 -7.78
N THR A 57 -0.59 3.77 -7.04
CA THR A 57 0.70 3.09 -7.27
C THR A 57 0.68 2.24 -8.54
N ARG A 58 0.40 2.82 -9.71
CA ARG A 58 0.48 2.12 -10.99
C ARG A 58 1.03 3.00 -12.09
N LEU A 59 2.34 2.92 -12.28
CA LEU A 59 2.95 2.90 -13.59
C LEU A 59 3.84 1.65 -13.70
N ILE A 60 3.22 0.48 -13.53
CA ILE A 60 3.85 -0.80 -13.88
C ILE A 60 3.66 -1.06 -15.39
N ALA A 61 2.62 -0.48 -16.00
CA ALA A 61 2.24 -0.69 -17.39
C ALA A 61 2.12 0.64 -18.13
N LYS A 62 2.84 0.79 -19.25
CA LYS A 62 2.69 1.93 -20.17
C LYS A 62 1.79 1.58 -21.36
N SER A 63 1.46 0.30 -21.52
CA SER A 63 0.65 -0.23 -22.61
C SER A 63 -0.38 -1.27 -22.11
N PRO A 64 -1.46 -1.52 -22.87
CA PRO A 64 -2.36 -2.65 -22.63
C PRO A 64 -1.64 -4.01 -22.59
N ASP A 65 -0.56 -4.16 -23.36
CA ASP A 65 0.27 -5.37 -23.38
C ASP A 65 1.03 -5.54 -22.06
N ASP A 66 1.50 -4.46 -21.45
CA ASP A 66 2.10 -4.51 -20.12
C ASP A 66 1.05 -4.88 -19.07
N VAL A 67 -0.17 -4.31 -19.14
CA VAL A 67 -1.27 -4.69 -18.25
C VAL A 67 -1.55 -6.19 -18.36
N GLN A 68 -1.62 -6.72 -19.57
CA GLN A 68 -1.82 -8.15 -19.81
C GLN A 68 -0.64 -8.98 -19.34
N ARG A 69 0.60 -8.51 -19.53
CA ARG A 69 1.80 -9.19 -19.03
C ARG A 69 1.82 -9.24 -17.50
N ILE A 70 1.40 -8.17 -16.81
CA ILE A 70 1.45 -8.03 -15.35
C ILE A 70 0.27 -8.72 -14.67
N THR A 71 -0.93 -8.55 -15.22
CA THR A 71 -2.16 -9.05 -14.60
C THR A 71 -2.62 -10.39 -15.17
N GLY A 72 -2.03 -10.82 -16.29
CA GLY A 72 -2.51 -11.97 -17.08
C GLY A 72 -3.75 -11.66 -17.92
N GLU A 73 -4.34 -10.47 -17.80
CA GLU A 73 -5.65 -10.12 -18.37
C GLU A 73 -5.61 -8.83 -19.18
N SER A 74 -6.39 -8.79 -20.27
CA SER A 74 -6.61 -7.55 -21.02
C SER A 74 -7.34 -6.50 -20.17
N THR A 75 -7.12 -5.21 -20.47
CA THR A 75 -7.83 -4.09 -19.84
C THR A 75 -9.36 -4.26 -19.88
N THR A 76 -9.88 -4.82 -20.96
CA THR A 76 -11.32 -5.08 -21.15
C THR A 76 -11.86 -6.16 -20.20
N GLN A 77 -11.07 -7.21 -19.91
CA GLN A 77 -11.42 -8.25 -18.92
C GLN A 77 -11.40 -7.67 -17.50
N LEU A 78 -10.42 -6.81 -17.19
CA LEU A 78 -10.34 -6.09 -15.93
C LEU A 78 -11.57 -5.19 -15.67
N ILE A 79 -12.05 -4.47 -16.69
CA ILE A 79 -13.26 -3.63 -16.58
C ILE A 79 -14.50 -4.48 -16.30
N LYS A 80 -14.64 -5.64 -16.97
CA LYS A 80 -15.74 -6.59 -16.70
C LYS A 80 -15.71 -7.10 -15.26
N ARG A 81 -14.52 -7.39 -14.70
CA ARG A 81 -14.35 -7.81 -13.31
C ARG A 81 -14.60 -6.69 -12.28
N CYS A 82 -14.29 -5.45 -12.63
CA CYS A 82 -14.39 -4.33 -11.67
C CYS A 82 -15.84 -3.99 -11.29
N CYS A 83 -16.76 -3.99 -12.27
CA CYS A 83 -18.15 -3.55 -12.06
C CYS A 83 -19.21 -4.46 -12.70
N GLY A 84 -18.85 -5.68 -13.13
CA GLY A 84 -19.76 -6.59 -13.83
C GLY A 84 -20.20 -6.09 -15.21
N GLY A 85 -19.51 -5.10 -15.79
CA GLY A 85 -19.78 -4.57 -17.14
C GLY A 85 -20.85 -3.47 -17.26
N GLY A 86 -21.40 -2.93 -16.15
CA GLY A 86 -22.55 -1.99 -16.18
C GLY A 86 -22.32 -0.58 -15.61
N CYS A 87 -21.09 -0.21 -15.22
CA CYS A 87 -20.85 0.92 -14.31
C CYS A 87 -21.26 2.33 -14.80
N CYS A 88 -21.35 2.55 -16.12
CA CYS A 88 -21.40 3.91 -16.67
C CYS A 88 -22.74 4.29 -17.33
N LEU A 89 -23.76 3.42 -17.29
CA LEU A 89 -24.97 3.60 -18.11
C LEU A 89 -26.31 3.30 -17.40
N SER A 90 -26.33 2.81 -16.16
CA SER A 90 -27.59 2.52 -15.48
C SER A 90 -27.92 3.61 -14.46
N ASN A 91 -28.91 4.43 -14.79
CA ASN A 91 -29.67 5.16 -13.76
C ASN A 91 -30.29 4.13 -12.81
N ALA A 92 -30.34 4.46 -11.51
CA ALA A 92 -31.13 3.70 -10.55
C ALA A 92 -32.54 3.52 -11.13
N LYS A 93 -32.93 2.27 -11.40
CA LYS A 93 -34.29 1.99 -11.87
C LYS A 93 -35.26 2.44 -10.78
N ALA A 94 -36.23 3.28 -11.14
CA ALA A 94 -37.37 3.55 -10.28
C ALA A 94 -38.09 2.23 -9.96
N LYS A 95 -38.82 2.16 -8.84
CA LYS A 95 -39.58 0.97 -8.45
C LYS A 95 -40.40 0.47 -9.65
N GLU A 96 -40.12 -0.73 -10.12
CA GLU A 96 -40.85 -1.32 -11.23
C GLU A 96 -42.29 -1.66 -10.78
N GLU A 97 -43.28 -1.24 -11.57
CA GLU A 97 -44.69 -1.54 -11.31
C GLU A 97 -44.94 -3.06 -11.43
N GLY A 98 -45.60 -3.64 -10.42
CA GLY A 98 -45.92 -5.08 -10.39
C GLY A 98 -44.88 -5.98 -9.71
N VAL A 99 -43.85 -5.41 -9.08
CA VAL A 99 -42.89 -6.16 -8.27
C VAL A 99 -43.18 -5.93 -6.78
N ASP A 100 -43.30 -7.02 -6.02
CA ASP A 100 -43.45 -6.95 -4.56
C ASP A 100 -42.11 -6.60 -3.90
N TYR A 101 -42.16 -5.86 -2.79
CA TYR A 101 -40.99 -5.45 -2.03
C TYR A 101 -41.10 -5.92 -0.60
N GLU A 102 -40.02 -6.48 -0.08
CA GLU A 102 -39.90 -6.90 1.32
C GLU A 102 -38.93 -6.00 2.07
N ARG A 103 -39.24 -5.75 3.35
CA ARG A 103 -38.30 -5.12 4.28
C ARG A 103 -37.50 -6.21 4.96
N VAL A 104 -36.19 -6.16 4.78
CA VAL A 104 -35.25 -7.13 5.35
C VAL A 104 -34.71 -6.59 6.66
N THR A 105 -34.64 -7.42 7.69
CA THR A 105 -34.02 -7.05 8.97
C THR A 105 -32.50 -7.05 8.79
N TYR A 106 -31.83 -5.94 9.11
CA TYR A 106 -30.38 -5.84 8.95
C TYR A 106 -29.63 -6.53 10.08
N PRO A 107 -28.42 -7.05 9.82
CA PRO A 107 -27.52 -7.50 10.88
C PRO A 107 -27.26 -6.38 11.90
N ASP A 108 -27.53 -6.66 13.17
CA ASP A 108 -27.32 -5.72 14.27
C ASP A 108 -25.87 -5.82 14.79
N ASN A 109 -24.93 -5.34 13.98
CA ASN A 109 -23.52 -5.27 14.36
C ASN A 109 -22.83 -4.03 13.77
N ASP A 110 -21.75 -3.60 14.41
CA ASP A 110 -21.02 -2.39 14.02
C ASP A 110 -20.38 -2.50 12.64
N ALA A 111 -19.94 -3.71 12.26
CA ALA A 111 -19.35 -3.94 10.94
C ALA A 111 -20.37 -3.67 9.83
N TYR A 112 -21.60 -4.17 9.95
CA TYR A 112 -22.67 -3.92 8.99
C TYR A 112 -23.05 -2.45 8.93
N ARG A 113 -23.25 -1.79 10.09
CA ARG A 113 -23.53 -0.34 10.15
C ARG A 113 -22.46 0.49 9.46
N SER A 114 -21.19 0.12 9.63
CA SER A 114 -20.05 0.82 9.02
C SER A 114 -19.97 0.67 7.50
N LEU A 115 -20.73 -0.25 6.89
CA LEU A 115 -20.82 -0.38 5.43
C LEU A 115 -21.66 0.75 4.80
N PHE A 116 -22.47 1.45 5.60
CA PHE A 116 -23.36 2.53 5.16
C PHE A 116 -24.23 2.15 3.94
N LEU A 117 -24.69 0.90 3.89
CA LEU A 117 -25.56 0.41 2.82
C LEU A 117 -26.92 1.09 2.89
N LYS A 118 -27.27 1.82 1.82
CA LYS A 118 -28.58 2.47 1.68
C LYS A 118 -29.55 1.53 0.99
N ILE A 119 -30.16 0.64 1.76
CA ILE A 119 -31.16 -0.32 1.29
C ILE A 119 -32.46 0.01 2.02
N ASP A 120 -33.57 0.25 1.32
CA ASP A 120 -34.87 0.53 1.95
C ASP A 120 -35.77 -0.71 1.95
N ALA A 121 -36.06 -1.23 0.76
CA ALA A 121 -36.81 -2.47 0.57
C ALA A 121 -36.20 -3.22 -0.61
N ILE A 122 -36.16 -4.55 -0.52
CA ILE A 122 -35.58 -5.43 -1.52
C ILE A 122 -36.73 -6.02 -2.36
N PRO A 123 -36.67 -5.98 -3.70
CA PRO A 123 -37.59 -6.71 -4.56
C PRO A 123 -37.62 -8.20 -4.21
N THR A 124 -38.81 -8.81 -4.14
CA THR A 124 -38.94 -10.25 -3.84
C THR A 124 -38.36 -11.14 -4.94
N THR A 125 -38.28 -10.61 -6.16
CA THR A 125 -37.65 -11.26 -7.32
C THR A 125 -36.50 -10.37 -7.80
N LEU A 126 -35.28 -10.91 -7.80
CA LEU A 126 -34.09 -10.24 -8.30
C LEU A 126 -33.75 -10.72 -9.71
N SER A 127 -33.38 -9.79 -10.59
CA SER A 127 -32.94 -10.11 -11.94
C SER A 127 -31.42 -9.98 -12.07
N ASN A 128 -30.83 -10.80 -12.96
CA ASN A 128 -29.39 -10.80 -13.25
C ASN A 128 -28.51 -10.84 -11.99
N VAL A 129 -28.91 -11.66 -11.01
CA VAL A 129 -28.03 -11.96 -9.87
C VAL A 129 -26.75 -12.60 -10.41
N CYS A 130 -25.60 -12.07 -10.03
CA CYS A 130 -24.30 -12.62 -10.43
C CYS A 130 -24.27 -14.14 -10.21
N ASP A 131 -23.84 -14.89 -11.23
CA ASP A 131 -23.66 -16.34 -11.10
C ASP A 131 -22.60 -16.66 -10.05
N LEU A 132 -22.75 -17.83 -9.41
CA LEU A 132 -21.72 -18.34 -8.52
C LEU A 132 -20.44 -18.55 -9.34
N PRO A 133 -19.28 -18.00 -8.92
CA PRO A 133 -18.07 -18.12 -9.69
C PRO A 133 -17.57 -19.57 -9.71
N GLU A 134 -16.92 -19.95 -10.80
CA GLU A 134 -16.24 -21.24 -10.94
C GLU A 134 -15.18 -21.40 -9.84
N GLN A 135 -15.22 -22.53 -9.12
CA GLN A 135 -14.18 -22.86 -8.16
C GLN A 135 -12.92 -23.30 -8.91
N THR A 136 -11.84 -22.51 -8.77
CA THR A 136 -10.56 -22.76 -9.43
C THR A 136 -9.48 -23.26 -8.49
N THR A 137 -9.73 -23.17 -7.18
CA THR A 137 -8.78 -23.51 -6.12
C THR A 137 -9.33 -24.63 -5.24
N PHE A 138 -8.47 -25.59 -4.91
CA PHE A 138 -8.80 -26.77 -4.11
C PHE A 138 -7.71 -27.05 -3.09
N LEU A 139 -8.10 -27.30 -1.84
CA LEU A 139 -7.18 -27.70 -0.76
C LEU A 139 -7.41 -29.16 -0.40
N GLN A 140 -6.42 -30.01 -0.66
CA GLN A 140 -6.49 -31.44 -0.43
C GLN A 140 -5.55 -31.87 0.71
N PRO A 141 -5.90 -32.92 1.48
CA PRO A 141 -4.95 -33.51 2.42
C PRO A 141 -3.71 -34.04 1.70
N VAL A 142 -2.52 -33.77 2.26
CA VAL A 142 -1.29 -34.39 1.76
C VAL A 142 -1.37 -35.89 2.06
N ARG A 143 -1.43 -36.72 1.02
CA ARG A 143 -1.40 -38.18 1.18
C ARG A 143 -0.02 -38.57 1.69
N ARG A 144 0.08 -39.08 2.93
CA ARG A 144 1.27 -39.81 3.35
C ARG A 144 1.30 -41.15 2.60
N PRO A 145 2.43 -41.59 2.04
CA PRO A 145 2.55 -42.97 1.61
C PRO A 145 2.32 -43.86 2.85
N SER A 146 1.24 -44.63 2.83
CA SER A 146 0.93 -45.56 3.90
C SER A 146 1.89 -46.75 3.83
N ASN A 147 2.86 -46.83 4.74
CA ASN A 147 3.64 -48.05 5.00
C ASN A 147 2.82 -49.10 5.78
N LEU A 148 1.61 -49.41 5.31
CA LEU A 148 0.80 -50.51 5.83
C LEU A 148 0.28 -51.32 4.64
N PRO A 149 0.65 -52.61 4.51
CA PRO A 149 0.11 -53.46 3.46
C PRO A 149 -1.37 -53.77 3.77
N SER A 150 -2.29 -53.21 2.99
CA SER A 150 -3.66 -53.71 2.94
C SER A 150 -3.66 -55.06 2.20
N PRO A 151 -4.29 -56.12 2.75
CA PRO A 151 -4.27 -57.44 2.15
C PRO A 151 -5.43 -57.59 1.16
N ILE A 152 -5.33 -57.02 -0.05
CA ILE A 152 -6.19 -57.39 -1.19
C ILE A 152 -5.40 -57.35 -2.50
N GLU A 153 -5.27 -58.54 -3.09
CA GLU A 153 -4.90 -59.01 -4.44
C GLU A 153 -3.95 -58.22 -5.37
N PRO A 154 -2.95 -58.91 -5.98
CA PRO A 154 -1.98 -58.30 -6.89
C PRO A 154 -2.45 -58.34 -8.34
N SER A 155 -2.92 -57.21 -8.88
CA SER A 155 -2.71 -56.93 -10.31
C SER A 155 -2.80 -55.43 -10.61
N LEU A 156 -1.78 -54.94 -11.34
CA LEU A 156 -1.71 -53.63 -12.00
C LEU A 156 -1.55 -52.38 -11.10
N ALA A 157 -0.67 -52.44 -10.11
CA ALA A 157 -0.01 -51.23 -9.60
C ALA A 157 1.37 -51.12 -10.23
N THR A 158 1.53 -50.21 -11.21
CA THR A 158 2.85 -49.71 -11.59
C THR A 158 3.47 -49.07 -10.35
N PRO A 159 4.69 -49.45 -9.94
CA PRO A 159 5.36 -48.75 -8.85
C PRO A 159 5.54 -47.28 -9.26
N LEU A 160 5.07 -46.37 -8.42
CA LEU A 160 5.43 -44.95 -8.55
C LEU A 160 6.96 -44.88 -8.54
N THR A 161 7.52 -44.34 -9.60
CA THR A 161 8.97 -44.19 -9.76
C THR A 161 9.52 -43.29 -8.65
N ASP A 162 10.72 -43.60 -8.17
CA ASP A 162 11.48 -42.78 -7.21
C ASP A 162 11.53 -41.30 -7.62
N GLU A 163 11.35 -40.98 -8.91
CA GLU A 163 11.25 -39.62 -9.44
C GLU A 163 10.14 -38.76 -8.83
N VAL A 164 8.99 -39.34 -8.42
CA VAL A 164 7.87 -38.54 -7.85
C VAL A 164 8.12 -38.23 -6.37
N ALA A 165 8.67 -39.19 -5.62
CA ALA A 165 9.09 -38.98 -4.24
C ALA A 165 10.27 -37.99 -4.17
N THR A 166 11.24 -38.13 -5.07
CA THR A 166 12.37 -37.19 -5.20
C THR A 166 11.91 -35.81 -5.68
N LYS A 167 10.86 -35.72 -6.51
CA LYS A 167 10.23 -34.43 -6.87
C LYS A 167 9.55 -33.78 -5.66
N LEU A 168 8.87 -34.55 -4.80
CA LEU A 168 8.29 -34.01 -3.56
C LEU A 168 9.37 -33.53 -2.56
N ASP A 169 10.50 -34.24 -2.45
CA ASP A 169 11.64 -33.79 -1.64
C ASP A 169 12.34 -32.56 -2.24
N SER A 170 12.40 -32.45 -3.57
CA SER A 170 12.89 -31.22 -4.25
C SER A 170 11.94 -30.02 -4.14
N LEU A 171 10.70 -30.25 -3.70
CA LEU A 171 9.66 -29.24 -3.44
C LEU A 171 9.55 -28.92 -1.93
N SER A 172 10.48 -29.41 -1.12
CA SER A 172 10.44 -29.25 0.33
C SER A 172 10.73 -27.81 0.76
N LEU A 173 9.77 -27.24 1.50
CA LEU A 173 9.84 -25.96 2.21
C LEU A 173 10.85 -25.98 3.39
N GLU A 174 11.79 -26.93 3.45
CA GLU A 174 12.38 -27.35 4.73
C GLU A 174 13.43 -26.41 5.34
N ASN A 175 13.87 -25.35 4.63
CA ASN A 175 14.87 -24.41 5.17
C ASN A 175 14.44 -22.92 5.12
N LEU A 176 13.17 -22.62 4.79
CA LEU A 176 12.70 -21.23 4.65
C LEU A 176 11.75 -20.86 5.80
N ASP A 177 12.11 -19.86 6.61
CA ASP A 177 11.18 -19.32 7.62
C ASP A 177 10.11 -18.44 6.96
N THR A 178 8.90 -18.99 6.78
CA THR A 178 7.78 -18.29 6.16
C THR A 178 7.17 -17.18 7.02
N LYS A 179 7.66 -16.98 8.25
CA LYS A 179 7.33 -15.80 9.07
C LYS A 179 8.13 -14.56 8.67
N ILE A 180 9.28 -14.77 8.01
CA ILE A 180 10.21 -13.70 7.62
C ILE A 180 10.04 -13.34 6.14
N GLN A 181 9.85 -14.35 5.30
CA GLN A 181 9.80 -14.19 3.85
C GLN A 181 8.76 -15.12 3.22
N PRO A 182 8.26 -14.82 2.00
CA PRO A 182 7.20 -15.62 1.42
C PRO A 182 7.69 -17.03 1.02
N PRO A 183 6.78 -18.01 0.87
CA PRO A 183 7.12 -19.33 0.33
C PRO A 183 7.87 -19.26 -1.01
N THR A 184 8.67 -20.28 -1.31
CA THR A 184 9.53 -20.36 -2.50
C THR A 184 8.79 -20.30 -3.84
N PHE A 185 7.48 -20.52 -3.86
CA PHE A 185 6.67 -20.37 -5.08
C PHE A 185 6.19 -18.92 -5.33
N VAL A 186 6.36 -18.02 -4.35
CA VAL A 186 6.03 -16.59 -4.46
C VAL A 186 7.31 -15.81 -4.74
N GLN A 187 7.88 -16.05 -5.92
CA GLN A 187 9.16 -15.49 -6.35
C GLN A 187 9.00 -14.75 -7.68
N PRO A 188 9.65 -13.58 -7.87
CA PRO A 188 9.64 -12.87 -9.14
C PRO A 188 10.23 -13.73 -10.27
N HIS A 189 10.05 -13.27 -11.51
CA HIS A 189 10.61 -13.98 -12.65
C HIS A 189 12.14 -14.11 -12.52
N PRO A 190 12.72 -15.29 -12.84
CA PRO A 190 14.17 -15.47 -12.88
C PRO A 190 14.85 -14.39 -13.73
N PRO A 191 16.06 -13.92 -13.36
CA PRO A 191 16.93 -14.45 -12.30
C PRO A 191 16.67 -13.83 -10.91
N HIS A 192 15.57 -13.10 -10.72
CA HIS A 192 15.31 -12.41 -9.46
C HIS A 192 14.72 -13.35 -8.42
N HIS A 193 15.13 -13.15 -7.17
CA HIS A 193 14.62 -13.87 -6.00
C HIS A 193 14.30 -12.87 -4.88
N VAL A 194 13.28 -13.21 -4.09
CA VAL A 194 12.99 -12.55 -2.82
C VAL A 194 14.05 -12.97 -1.81
N PHE A 195 14.64 -11.97 -1.19
CA PHE A 195 15.65 -12.08 -0.17
C PHE A 195 15.22 -11.25 1.05
N ALA A 196 15.35 -11.82 2.24
CA ALA A 196 15.08 -11.12 3.49
C ALA A 196 16.25 -10.20 3.86
N ALA A 197 16.17 -8.93 3.49
CA ALA A 197 17.20 -7.94 3.86
C ALA A 197 17.01 -7.51 5.32
N ARG A 198 18.08 -7.55 6.11
CA ARG A 198 18.04 -7.14 7.52
C ARG A 198 17.93 -5.62 7.63
N ILE A 199 17.10 -5.14 8.56
CA ILE A 199 17.08 -3.73 8.93
C ILE A 199 18.37 -3.43 9.72
N HIS A 200 19.23 -2.61 9.14
CA HIS A 200 20.42 -2.10 9.81
C HIS A 200 20.04 -1.01 10.82
N ASN A 201 19.20 -0.07 10.38
CA ASN A 201 18.71 1.03 11.19
C ASN A 201 17.38 1.57 10.62
N THR A 202 16.59 2.24 11.47
CA THR A 202 15.35 2.89 11.06
C THR A 202 15.00 4.02 12.02
N ARG A 203 14.39 5.08 11.48
CA ARG A 203 13.95 6.26 12.25
C ARG A 203 12.73 6.89 11.61
N GLU A 204 11.94 7.59 12.42
CA GLU A 204 10.88 8.45 11.91
C GLU A 204 11.49 9.76 11.40
N LEU A 205 11.21 10.13 10.15
CA LEU A 205 11.66 11.37 9.52
C LEU A 205 10.75 12.57 9.85
N THR A 206 9.51 12.28 10.20
CA THR A 206 8.49 13.29 10.49
C THR A 206 8.44 13.60 11.98
N GLY A 207 8.21 14.86 12.32
CA GLY A 207 8.07 15.32 13.69
C GLY A 207 6.71 14.96 14.31
N LEU A 208 6.63 15.07 15.65
CA LEU A 208 5.37 14.92 16.38
C LEU A 208 4.32 15.93 15.86
N GLY A 209 3.12 15.45 15.56
CA GLY A 209 2.04 16.26 15.01
C GLY A 209 2.00 16.34 13.48
N ALA A 210 2.94 15.72 12.76
CA ALA A 210 2.85 15.53 11.32
C ALA A 210 1.56 14.78 10.95
N GLU A 211 0.86 15.23 9.89
CA GLU A 211 -0.38 14.57 9.43
C GLU A 211 -0.11 13.15 8.89
N LYS A 212 1.10 12.91 8.38
CA LYS A 212 1.52 11.60 7.90
C LYS A 212 2.87 11.26 8.46
N ARG A 213 3.00 10.03 8.94
CA ARG A 213 4.26 9.49 9.45
C ARG A 213 5.09 8.96 8.30
N THR A 214 6.37 9.31 8.26
CA THR A 214 7.32 8.79 7.27
C THR A 214 8.53 8.21 7.98
N PHE A 215 8.88 6.98 7.63
CA PHE A 215 10.02 6.27 8.19
C PHE A 215 11.12 6.14 7.15
N HIS A 216 12.36 6.22 7.62
CA HIS A 216 13.56 5.89 6.87
C HIS A 216 14.06 4.51 7.30
N PHE A 217 14.61 3.76 6.35
CA PHE A 217 15.18 2.44 6.60
C PHE A 217 16.53 2.32 5.90
N ASP A 218 17.51 1.85 6.66
CA ASP A 218 18.80 1.37 6.18
C ASP A 218 18.71 -0.16 6.14
N LEU A 219 18.81 -0.74 4.94
CA LEU A 219 18.70 -2.18 4.72
C LEU A 219 20.07 -2.75 4.36
N ASP A 220 20.49 -3.75 5.11
CA ASP A 220 21.75 -4.47 4.89
C ASP A 220 21.60 -5.44 3.72
N VAL A 221 22.40 -5.19 2.69
CA VAL A 221 22.44 -5.98 1.45
C VAL A 221 23.81 -6.61 1.23
N THR A 222 24.63 -6.72 2.27
CA THR A 222 25.99 -7.30 2.19
C THR A 222 25.99 -8.71 1.63
N ASP A 223 25.06 -9.54 2.11
CA ASP A 223 24.90 -10.93 1.67
C ASP A 223 23.86 -11.08 0.54
N TYR A 224 23.41 -9.96 -0.05
CA TYR A 224 22.45 -10.00 -1.14
C TYR A 224 23.15 -10.57 -2.39
N PRO A 225 22.60 -11.59 -3.07
CA PRO A 225 23.26 -12.19 -4.23
C PRO A 225 23.63 -11.15 -5.30
N ASP A 226 24.89 -11.18 -5.71
CA ASP A 226 25.37 -10.49 -6.90
C ASP A 226 24.81 -11.24 -8.12
N GLY A 227 23.77 -10.68 -8.74
CA GLY A 227 23.27 -11.18 -10.02
C GLY A 227 24.24 -10.76 -11.13
N GLU A 228 24.41 -11.59 -12.15
CA GLU A 228 25.42 -11.38 -13.19
C GLU A 228 25.25 -10.07 -14.01
N ASP A 229 24.15 -9.30 -13.89
CA ASP A 229 23.95 -8.06 -14.67
C ASP A 229 23.11 -6.93 -14.01
N VAL A 230 22.64 -7.05 -12.75
CA VAL A 230 21.79 -6.02 -12.14
C VAL A 230 22.14 -5.77 -10.67
N ASP A 231 22.99 -4.76 -10.45
CA ASP A 231 23.26 -4.20 -9.12
C ASP A 231 22.34 -3.00 -8.78
N PHE A 232 22.25 -2.65 -7.50
CA PHE A 232 21.52 -1.48 -7.03
C PHE A 232 22.11 -0.18 -7.62
N LYS A 233 21.26 0.73 -8.09
CA LYS A 233 21.67 1.99 -8.72
C LYS A 233 21.00 3.19 -8.08
N VAL A 234 21.64 4.35 -8.14
CA VAL A 234 21.03 5.64 -7.83
C VAL A 234 19.74 5.81 -8.67
N GLY A 235 18.63 6.17 -8.03
CA GLY A 235 17.30 6.20 -8.68
C GLY A 235 16.65 4.85 -8.90
N GLY A 236 17.32 3.76 -8.55
CA GLY A 236 16.77 2.41 -8.56
C GLY A 236 15.59 2.26 -7.58
N ALA A 237 14.91 1.12 -7.65
CA ALA A 237 13.84 0.77 -6.72
C ALA A 237 13.87 -0.71 -6.33
N ILE A 238 13.40 -1.04 -5.14
CA ILE A 238 13.21 -2.42 -4.71
C ILE A 238 11.75 -2.83 -4.80
N GLY A 239 11.50 -4.11 -5.09
CA GLY A 239 10.20 -4.74 -4.84
C GLY A 239 10.17 -5.37 -3.47
N VAL A 240 9.06 -5.24 -2.77
CA VAL A 240 8.85 -5.77 -1.41
C VAL A 240 7.62 -6.65 -1.42
N SER A 241 7.78 -7.90 -1.02
CA SER A 241 6.68 -8.84 -0.80
C SER A 241 6.17 -8.63 0.62
N ALA A 242 5.31 -7.64 0.87
CA ALA A 242 4.83 -7.38 2.23
C ALA A 242 3.72 -8.38 2.62
N PRO A 243 3.81 -9.07 3.77
CA PRO A 243 2.76 -9.96 4.24
C PRO A 243 1.54 -9.19 4.74
N ASN A 244 0.38 -9.84 4.71
CA ASN A 244 -0.76 -9.41 5.51
C ASN A 244 -0.43 -9.45 7.00
N ASP A 245 -1.13 -8.62 7.79
CA ASP A 245 -0.94 -8.62 9.24
C ASP A 245 -1.40 -9.95 9.86
N GLU A 246 -0.58 -10.52 10.75
CA GLU A 246 -0.82 -11.82 11.36
C GLU A 246 -2.15 -11.84 12.12
N SER A 247 -2.45 -10.75 12.83
CA SER A 247 -3.70 -10.63 13.60
C SER A 247 -4.95 -10.67 12.69
N MET A 248 -4.86 -10.06 11.51
CA MET A 248 -5.94 -10.05 10.53
C MET A 248 -6.10 -11.42 9.85
N VAL A 249 -4.99 -12.12 9.59
CA VAL A 249 -5.01 -13.49 9.05
C VAL A 249 -5.67 -14.44 10.06
N ASP A 250 -5.28 -14.37 11.33
CA ASP A 250 -5.89 -15.19 12.38
C ASP A 250 -7.36 -14.87 12.59
N GLU A 251 -7.74 -13.60 12.55
CA GLU A 251 -9.13 -13.17 12.61
C GLU A 251 -9.96 -13.78 11.48
N ILE A 252 -9.50 -13.73 10.23
CA ILE A 252 -10.23 -14.31 9.10
C ILE A 252 -10.37 -15.83 9.28
N LEU A 253 -9.30 -16.51 9.71
CA LEU A 253 -9.33 -17.94 9.96
C LEU A 253 -10.28 -18.31 11.12
N ASP A 254 -10.36 -17.48 12.17
CA ASP A 254 -11.33 -17.61 13.25
C ASP A 254 -12.77 -17.41 12.73
N LEU A 255 -13.01 -16.36 11.94
CA LEU A 255 -14.34 -16.05 11.38
C LEU A 255 -14.86 -17.13 10.43
N LEU A 256 -13.97 -17.78 9.69
CA LEU A 256 -14.27 -18.91 8.82
C LEU A 256 -14.28 -20.26 9.55
N LEU A 257 -14.14 -20.25 10.88
CA LEU A 257 -14.16 -21.43 11.74
C LEU A 257 -13.08 -22.47 11.38
N VAL A 258 -11.93 -22.02 10.85
CA VAL A 258 -10.80 -22.89 10.55
C VAL A 258 -10.09 -23.26 11.87
N PRO A 259 -10.09 -24.54 12.28
CA PRO A 259 -9.49 -24.96 13.54
C PRO A 259 -8.00 -24.59 13.61
N ARG A 260 -7.54 -24.09 14.76
CA ARG A 260 -6.14 -23.64 14.96
C ARG A 260 -5.12 -24.70 14.55
N PHE A 261 -5.36 -25.96 14.90
CA PHE A 261 -4.47 -27.08 14.58
C PHE A 261 -4.40 -27.43 13.06
N LEU A 262 -5.24 -26.83 12.21
CA LEU A 262 -5.22 -27.03 10.75
C LEU A 262 -4.61 -25.85 9.97
N ARG A 263 -4.39 -24.69 10.61
CA ARG A 263 -3.97 -23.45 9.93
C ARG A 263 -2.59 -23.60 9.30
N ASP A 264 -1.66 -24.18 10.07
CA ASP A 264 -0.25 -24.35 9.72
C ASP A 264 0.08 -25.78 9.26
N LYS A 265 -0.93 -26.66 9.14
CA LYS A 265 -0.70 -28.02 8.63
C LYS A 265 -0.51 -28.00 7.12
N PRO A 266 0.48 -28.76 6.58
CA PRO A 266 0.66 -28.92 5.16
C PRO A 266 -0.62 -29.38 4.44
N VAL A 267 -0.92 -28.73 3.34
CA VAL A 267 -1.99 -29.05 2.41
C VAL A 267 -1.47 -29.06 0.98
N LEU A 268 -2.03 -29.94 0.16
CA LEU A 268 -1.82 -29.92 -1.27
C LEU A 268 -2.78 -28.90 -1.88
N LEU A 269 -2.22 -27.79 -2.37
CA LEU A 269 -2.95 -26.82 -3.16
C LEU A 269 -2.99 -27.28 -4.62
N ARG A 270 -4.18 -27.25 -5.22
CA ARG A 270 -4.38 -27.40 -6.67
C ARG A 270 -5.15 -26.22 -7.23
N THR A 271 -4.67 -25.66 -8.33
CA THR A 271 -5.39 -24.65 -9.12
C THR A 271 -5.66 -25.16 -10.53
N THR A 272 -6.80 -24.80 -11.11
CA THR A 272 -7.18 -25.24 -12.47
C THR A 272 -6.67 -24.31 -13.57
N LYS A 273 -6.42 -23.04 -13.24
CA LYS A 273 -5.97 -21.97 -14.13
C LYS A 273 -5.49 -20.77 -13.30
N GLY A 274 -4.98 -19.75 -13.99
CA GLY A 274 -4.52 -18.51 -13.39
C GLY A 274 -3.06 -18.58 -12.95
N ARG A 275 -2.55 -17.44 -12.47
CA ARG A 275 -1.21 -17.40 -11.86
C ARG A 275 -1.22 -17.72 -10.37
N TRP A 276 -2.34 -17.46 -9.69
CA TRP A 276 -2.50 -17.67 -8.25
C TRP A 276 -2.10 -19.12 -7.87
N PRO A 277 -1.35 -19.36 -6.76
CA PRO A 277 -1.12 -18.49 -5.60
C PRO A 277 0.03 -17.48 -5.73
N THR A 278 0.62 -17.34 -6.91
CA THR A 278 1.66 -16.34 -7.17
C THR A 278 1.17 -15.32 -8.20
N VAL A 279 1.74 -14.11 -8.18
CA VAL A 279 1.51 -13.11 -9.23
C VAL A 279 2.47 -13.29 -10.42
N TRP A 280 3.43 -14.20 -10.26
CA TRP A 280 4.55 -14.42 -11.16
C TRP A 280 4.38 -15.67 -12.00
N GLY A 281 5.11 -15.75 -13.10
CA GLY A 281 5.07 -16.91 -14.00
C GLY A 281 3.87 -16.90 -14.95
N ASP A 282 3.76 -17.98 -15.71
CA ASP A 282 2.73 -18.14 -16.72
C ASP A 282 1.35 -18.45 -16.12
N ASP A 283 0.30 -18.19 -16.88
CA ASP A 283 -1.07 -18.58 -16.55
C ASP A 283 -1.25 -20.09 -16.81
N MET A 284 -1.31 -20.89 -15.74
CA MET A 284 -1.43 -22.34 -15.80
C MET A 284 -1.94 -22.94 -14.50
N ALA A 285 -2.47 -24.16 -14.58
CA ALA A 285 -2.77 -24.97 -13.41
C ALA A 285 -1.51 -25.21 -12.56
N ARG A 286 -1.64 -25.18 -11.23
CA ARG A 286 -0.53 -25.36 -10.29
C ARG A 286 -0.87 -26.43 -9.26
N GLU A 287 0.14 -27.19 -8.86
CA GLU A 287 0.07 -28.15 -7.76
C GLU A 287 1.30 -27.96 -6.87
N LEU A 288 1.09 -27.63 -5.60
CA LEU A 288 2.16 -27.38 -4.64
C LEU A 288 1.72 -27.65 -3.20
N VAL A 289 2.69 -27.87 -2.30
CA VAL A 289 2.44 -28.01 -0.87
C VAL A 289 2.61 -26.65 -0.18
N THR A 290 1.65 -26.27 0.65
CA THR A 290 1.67 -25.02 1.42
C THR A 290 0.79 -25.13 2.67
N THR A 291 0.52 -24.02 3.37
CA THR A 291 -0.41 -23.96 4.50
C THR A 291 -1.56 -22.98 4.22
N ARG A 292 -2.66 -23.11 4.96
CA ARG A 292 -3.77 -22.14 4.85
C ARG A 292 -3.34 -20.75 5.28
N ARG A 293 -2.48 -20.67 6.30
CA ARG A 293 -1.90 -19.42 6.80
C ARG A 293 -1.05 -18.76 5.72
N ASP A 294 -0.16 -19.48 5.05
CA ASP A 294 0.72 -18.89 4.03
C ASP A 294 -0.07 -18.32 2.85
N LEU A 295 -1.14 -18.99 2.44
CA LEU A 295 -2.02 -18.51 1.37
C LEU A 295 -2.67 -17.16 1.71
N LEU A 296 -3.16 -17.00 2.94
CA LEU A 296 -3.70 -15.70 3.41
C LEU A 296 -2.60 -14.68 3.71
N THR A 297 -1.42 -15.11 4.16
CA THR A 297 -0.32 -14.21 4.56
C THR A 297 0.36 -13.59 3.35
N TRP A 298 0.61 -14.39 2.32
CA TRP A 298 1.51 -14.03 1.21
C TRP A 298 0.85 -14.01 -0.17
N CYS A 299 -0.32 -14.62 -0.34
CA CYS A 299 -0.85 -14.91 -1.68
C CYS A 299 -2.15 -14.15 -2.01
N SER A 300 -2.98 -13.85 -1.01
CA SER A 300 -4.30 -13.21 -1.20
C SER A 300 -4.38 -11.84 -0.54
N ASP A 301 -4.85 -10.84 -1.29
CA ASP A 301 -5.12 -9.52 -0.75
C ASP A 301 -6.50 -9.50 -0.05
N ILE A 302 -6.49 -9.08 1.21
CA ILE A 302 -7.66 -9.11 2.10
C ILE A 302 -8.14 -7.71 2.51
N GLN A 303 -7.50 -6.63 2.03
CA GLN A 303 -7.84 -5.26 2.47
C GLN A 303 -7.57 -4.11 1.47
N SER A 304 -6.85 -4.34 0.38
CA SER A 304 -6.45 -3.29 -0.58
C SER A 304 -7.36 -3.17 -1.79
N TYR A 305 -8.37 -4.01 -1.92
CA TYR A 305 -9.30 -3.97 -3.06
C TYR A 305 -10.74 -3.80 -2.58
N PRO A 306 -11.55 -2.98 -3.27
CA PRO A 306 -12.97 -2.91 -2.97
C PRO A 306 -13.67 -4.26 -3.28
N PRO A 307 -14.74 -4.64 -2.54
CA PRO A 307 -15.39 -5.96 -2.68
C PRO A 307 -16.08 -6.21 -4.02
N THR A 308 -15.77 -7.31 -4.70
CA THR A 308 -16.36 -7.65 -6.01
C THR A 308 -17.73 -8.32 -5.88
N LYS A 309 -18.57 -8.28 -6.93
CA LYS A 309 -19.82 -9.05 -6.95
C LYS A 309 -19.59 -10.55 -6.79
N GLN A 310 -18.49 -11.09 -7.35
CA GLN A 310 -18.13 -12.50 -7.18
C GLN A 310 -17.87 -12.86 -5.72
N LEU A 311 -17.15 -12.00 -4.98
CA LEU A 311 -16.94 -12.19 -3.55
C LEU A 311 -18.26 -12.16 -2.78
N LEU A 312 -19.10 -11.13 -3.02
CA LEU A 312 -20.41 -11.01 -2.37
C LEU A 312 -21.33 -12.19 -2.70
N ARG A 313 -21.27 -12.72 -3.93
CA ARG A 313 -22.06 -13.87 -4.37
C ARG A 313 -21.64 -15.16 -3.66
N VAL A 314 -20.33 -15.35 -3.45
CA VAL A 314 -19.80 -16.47 -2.64
C VAL A 314 -20.26 -16.35 -1.19
N LEU A 315 -20.24 -15.14 -0.63
CA LEU A 315 -20.76 -14.91 0.72
C LEU A 315 -22.26 -15.19 0.81
N ALA A 316 -23.05 -14.79 -0.20
CA ALA A 316 -24.49 -15.03 -0.25
C ALA A 316 -24.83 -16.52 -0.24
N GLU A 317 -24.09 -17.32 -1.02
CA GLU A 317 -24.28 -18.78 -1.09
C GLU A 317 -24.10 -19.47 0.25
N HIS A 318 -23.17 -18.97 1.06
CA HIS A 318 -22.76 -19.58 2.31
C HIS A 318 -23.34 -18.88 3.55
N ALA A 319 -24.25 -17.92 3.35
CA ALA A 319 -25.01 -17.28 4.41
C ALA A 319 -26.19 -18.16 4.84
N THR A 320 -26.20 -18.54 6.12
CA THR A 320 -27.27 -19.36 6.71
C THR A 320 -28.46 -18.52 7.18
N ASP A 321 -28.23 -17.25 7.51
CA ASP A 321 -29.30 -16.28 7.77
C ASP A 321 -29.92 -15.80 6.46
N GLU A 322 -31.26 -15.88 6.38
CA GLU A 322 -31.98 -15.55 5.16
C GLU A 322 -31.91 -14.05 4.82
N ASN A 323 -31.89 -13.18 5.83
CA ASN A 323 -31.82 -11.73 5.63
C ASN A 323 -30.44 -11.31 5.12
N GLU A 324 -29.36 -11.84 5.71
CA GLU A 324 -28.00 -11.65 5.22
C GLU A 324 -27.86 -12.10 3.76
N ARG A 325 -28.38 -13.29 3.43
CA ARG A 325 -28.37 -13.82 2.06
C ARG A 325 -29.13 -12.92 1.08
N LYS A 326 -30.31 -12.42 1.47
CA LYS A 326 -31.11 -11.48 0.65
C LYS A 326 -30.35 -10.19 0.36
N ILE A 327 -29.72 -9.61 1.38
CA ILE A 327 -28.91 -8.39 1.23
C ILE A 327 -27.73 -8.63 0.27
N LEU A 328 -26.99 -9.72 0.46
CA LEU A 328 -25.84 -10.04 -0.39
C LEU A 328 -26.25 -10.33 -1.83
N ASN A 329 -27.35 -11.06 -2.06
CA ASN A 329 -27.90 -11.30 -3.39
C ASN A 329 -28.36 -10.00 -4.06
N PHE A 330 -29.00 -9.09 -3.31
CA PHE A 330 -29.39 -7.78 -3.81
C PHE A 330 -28.20 -6.98 -4.33
N LEU A 331 -27.09 -6.92 -3.55
CA LEU A 331 -25.85 -6.25 -3.98
C LEU A 331 -25.22 -6.89 -5.24
N CYS A 332 -25.52 -8.17 -5.50
CA CYS A 332 -25.06 -8.90 -6.67
C CYS A 332 -26.01 -8.80 -7.88
N ALA A 333 -27.23 -8.28 -7.71
CA ALA A 333 -28.28 -8.21 -8.73
C ALA A 333 -28.21 -6.92 -9.57
N ALA A 334 -29.12 -6.79 -10.54
CA ALA A 334 -29.29 -5.57 -11.30
C ALA A 334 -29.91 -4.45 -10.45
N GLU A 335 -30.84 -4.78 -9.57
CA GLU A 335 -31.60 -3.83 -8.75
C GLU A 335 -30.71 -3.17 -7.67
N GLY A 336 -29.72 -3.90 -7.15
CA GLY A 336 -28.74 -3.37 -6.20
C GLY A 336 -27.53 -2.69 -6.83
N GLN A 337 -27.50 -2.49 -8.15
CA GLN A 337 -26.32 -1.94 -8.85
C GLN A 337 -25.89 -0.56 -8.31
N GLY A 338 -26.85 0.33 -8.04
CA GLY A 338 -26.56 1.67 -7.50
C GLY A 338 -25.92 1.57 -6.11
N VAL A 339 -26.53 0.79 -5.21
CA VAL A 339 -26.01 0.57 -3.85
C VAL A 339 -24.64 -0.10 -3.88
N PHE A 340 -24.42 -1.07 -4.76
CA PHE A 340 -23.12 -1.72 -4.95
C PHE A 340 -22.04 -0.76 -5.45
N CYS A 341 -22.39 0.15 -6.37
CA CYS A 341 -21.46 1.19 -6.83
C CYS A 341 -21.06 2.11 -5.68
N ASP A 342 -22.03 2.63 -4.92
CA ASP A 342 -21.79 3.51 -3.77
C ASP A 342 -20.95 2.80 -2.70
N PHE A 343 -21.30 1.55 -2.38
CA PHE A 343 -20.59 0.67 -1.46
C PHE A 343 -19.09 0.52 -1.79
N ARG A 344 -18.71 0.61 -3.07
CA ARG A 344 -17.32 0.52 -3.55
C ARG A 344 -16.63 1.86 -3.70
N THR A 345 -17.34 2.99 -3.57
CA THR A 345 -16.77 4.33 -3.78
C THR A 345 -15.96 4.84 -2.58
N GLY A 346 -16.11 4.23 -1.40
CA GLY A 346 -15.41 4.58 -0.15
C GLY A 346 -14.04 3.93 0.08
N PRO A 347 -13.54 3.91 1.33
CA PRO A 347 -12.34 3.16 1.69
C PRO A 347 -12.55 1.67 1.39
N HIS A 348 -11.50 0.97 0.99
CA HIS A 348 -11.61 -0.45 0.63
C HIS A 348 -12.08 -1.26 1.84
N ILE A 349 -13.15 -2.03 1.67
CA ILE A 349 -13.71 -2.82 2.76
C ILE A 349 -12.90 -4.10 2.87
N THR A 350 -12.48 -4.45 4.09
CA THR A 350 -11.66 -5.63 4.32
C THR A 350 -12.50 -6.90 4.29
N LEU A 351 -11.88 -8.04 3.98
CA LEU A 351 -12.56 -9.34 4.05
C LEU A 351 -13.08 -9.60 5.47
N ALA A 352 -12.29 -9.26 6.49
CA ALA A 352 -12.71 -9.38 7.88
C ALA A 352 -13.97 -8.54 8.18
N GLN A 353 -14.02 -7.28 7.70
CA GLN A 353 -15.21 -6.43 7.87
C GLN A 353 -16.46 -7.04 7.24
N LEU A 354 -16.36 -7.64 6.04
CA LEU A 354 -17.49 -8.34 5.41
C LEU A 354 -17.95 -9.55 6.23
N LEU A 355 -17.01 -10.35 6.72
CA LEU A 355 -17.32 -11.55 7.53
C LEU A 355 -17.91 -11.19 8.90
N HIS A 356 -17.57 -10.03 9.46
CA HIS A 356 -18.24 -9.50 10.66
C HIS A 356 -19.62 -8.91 10.35
N ALA A 357 -19.76 -8.24 9.19
CA ALA A 357 -21.04 -7.66 8.79
C ALA A 357 -22.09 -8.72 8.47
N PHE A 358 -21.66 -9.85 7.91
CA PHE A 358 -22.50 -11.00 7.54
C PHE A 358 -22.02 -12.27 8.28
N PRO A 359 -22.20 -12.35 9.61
CA PRO A 359 -21.63 -13.39 10.45
C PRO A 359 -22.15 -14.79 10.15
N SER A 360 -23.33 -14.94 9.55
CA SER A 360 -23.90 -16.24 9.16
C SER A 360 -23.21 -16.84 7.93
N SER A 361 -22.42 -16.03 7.20
CA SER A 361 -21.69 -16.43 6.00
C SER A 361 -20.38 -17.14 6.35
N LYS A 362 -20.26 -18.42 6.00
CA LYS A 362 -19.08 -19.26 6.27
C LYS A 362 -18.57 -19.98 5.01
N PRO A 363 -18.10 -19.25 3.99
CA PRO A 363 -17.62 -19.87 2.76
C PRO A 363 -16.37 -20.73 2.98
N PRO A 364 -16.23 -21.86 2.27
CA PRO A 364 -15.00 -22.62 2.24
C PRO A 364 -13.80 -21.77 1.77
N LEU A 365 -12.66 -21.97 2.42
CA LEU A 365 -11.47 -21.14 2.19
C LEU A 365 -10.92 -21.27 0.76
N ASP A 366 -10.99 -22.45 0.16
CA ASP A 366 -10.56 -22.72 -1.20
C ASP A 366 -11.48 -22.08 -2.25
N LEU A 367 -12.79 -22.03 -2.01
CA LEU A 367 -13.70 -21.24 -2.82
C LEU A 367 -13.43 -19.73 -2.69
N LEU A 368 -13.15 -19.23 -1.48
CA LEU A 368 -12.75 -17.83 -1.29
C LEU A 368 -11.48 -17.49 -2.07
N PHE A 369 -10.45 -18.34 -2.02
CA PHE A 369 -9.22 -18.14 -2.81
C PHE A 369 -9.47 -18.07 -4.31
N SER A 370 -10.54 -18.68 -4.82
CA SER A 370 -10.91 -18.61 -6.24
C SER A 370 -11.39 -17.21 -6.68
N VAL A 371 -11.78 -16.34 -5.73
CA VAL A 371 -12.33 -14.99 -6.01
C VAL A 371 -11.53 -13.84 -5.40
N LEU A 372 -10.69 -14.10 -4.41
CA LEU A 372 -9.82 -13.08 -3.81
C LEU A 372 -8.77 -12.60 -4.80
N GLN A 373 -8.41 -11.32 -4.69
CA GLN A 373 -7.35 -10.75 -5.52
C GLN A 373 -5.98 -11.24 -5.05
N PRO A 374 -5.01 -11.44 -5.96
CA PRO A 374 -3.65 -11.76 -5.56
C PRO A 374 -2.99 -10.63 -4.76
N LEU A 375 -2.15 -11.00 -3.79
CA LEU A 375 -1.35 -10.04 -3.04
C LEU A 375 -0.16 -9.56 -3.88
N MET A 376 -0.18 -8.29 -4.28
CA MET A 376 0.87 -7.71 -5.14
C MET A 376 2.10 -7.25 -4.32
N PRO A 377 3.33 -7.35 -4.86
CA PRO A 377 4.48 -6.67 -4.27
C PRO A 377 4.31 -5.14 -4.32
N ARG A 378 4.99 -4.43 -3.42
CA ARG A 378 5.02 -2.95 -3.38
C ARG A 378 6.43 -2.46 -3.69
N PHE A 379 6.54 -1.32 -4.36
CA PHE A 379 7.82 -0.82 -4.89
C PHE A 379 8.23 0.47 -4.19
N TYR A 380 9.53 0.60 -3.91
CA TYR A 380 10.10 1.72 -3.17
C TYR A 380 11.41 2.18 -3.80
N SER A 381 11.52 3.47 -4.09
CA SER A 381 12.71 4.07 -4.68
C SER A 381 13.83 4.18 -3.64
N LEU A 382 15.07 3.92 -4.07
CA LEU A 382 16.27 4.05 -3.24
C LEU A 382 16.56 5.52 -2.95
N SER A 383 16.94 5.86 -1.72
CA SER A 383 17.20 7.23 -1.26
C SER A 383 18.67 7.55 -1.01
N ASN A 384 19.58 6.71 -1.49
CA ASN A 384 21.03 6.86 -1.36
C ASN A 384 21.77 6.49 -2.65
N ASP A 385 23.10 6.65 -2.63
CA ASP A 385 24.02 6.05 -3.62
C ASP A 385 24.47 4.66 -3.12
N PRO A 386 23.87 3.56 -3.62
CA PRO A 386 24.07 2.21 -3.09
C PRO A 386 25.44 1.61 -3.41
N HIS A 387 26.28 2.27 -4.21
CA HIS A 387 27.65 1.83 -4.47
C HIS A 387 28.64 2.28 -3.39
N GLU A 388 28.27 3.27 -2.56
CA GLU A 388 29.19 3.89 -1.59
C GLU A 388 28.59 3.99 -0.18
N SER A 389 27.33 3.60 0.02
CA SER A 389 26.73 3.48 1.35
C SER A 389 27.18 2.18 2.03
N PHE A 390 28.14 2.32 2.95
CA PHE A 390 28.56 1.24 3.85
C PHE A 390 28.69 1.74 5.28
N GLU A 391 28.39 0.88 6.24
CA GLU A 391 28.65 1.12 7.66
C GLU A 391 29.54 0.02 8.23
N THR A 392 30.48 0.39 9.10
CA THR A 392 31.35 -0.61 9.75
C THR A 392 30.73 -1.06 11.06
N ARG A 393 30.34 -2.34 11.12
CA ARG A 393 29.80 -2.99 12.33
C ARG A 393 30.53 -4.31 12.53
N ASP A 394 30.82 -4.67 13.78
CA ASP A 394 31.49 -5.94 14.11
C ASP A 394 32.83 -6.16 13.38
N GLY A 395 33.52 -5.06 13.03
CA GLY A 395 34.77 -5.09 12.25
C GLY A 395 34.60 -5.43 10.77
N LYS A 396 33.36 -5.49 10.25
CA LYS A 396 33.04 -5.76 8.84
C LYS A 396 32.34 -4.57 8.20
N GLN A 397 32.55 -4.37 6.91
CA GLN A 397 31.80 -3.41 6.12
C GLN A 397 30.46 -4.02 5.72
N HIS A 398 29.39 -3.33 6.07
CA HIS A 398 28.03 -3.69 5.70
C HIS A 398 27.54 -2.77 4.59
N ARG A 399 27.18 -3.33 3.43
CA ARG A 399 26.63 -2.56 2.31
C ARG A 399 25.16 -2.23 2.58
N LEU A 400 24.79 -0.97 2.42
CA LEU A 400 23.47 -0.46 2.74
C LEU A 400 22.74 0.10 1.51
N ILE A 401 21.45 -0.19 1.45
CA ILE A 401 20.51 0.60 0.64
C ILE A 401 19.53 1.30 1.57
N GLU A 402 19.06 2.46 1.15
CA GLU A 402 18.19 3.30 1.96
C GLU A 402 16.86 3.53 1.24
N ILE A 403 15.75 3.56 1.99
CA ILE A 403 14.43 3.92 1.46
C ILE A 403 13.68 4.80 2.45
N ALA A 404 12.67 5.52 1.96
CA ALA A 404 11.67 6.19 2.79
C ALA A 404 10.26 5.68 2.50
N VAL A 405 9.47 5.51 3.56
CA VAL A 405 8.12 4.97 3.50
C VAL A 405 7.17 5.85 4.30
N THR A 406 6.26 6.54 3.62
CA THR A 406 5.13 7.21 4.27
C THR A 406 4.03 6.20 4.55
N VAL A 407 3.55 6.16 5.80
CA VAL A 407 2.43 5.30 6.20
C VAL A 407 1.16 5.76 5.49
N HIS A 408 0.54 4.84 4.76
CA HIS A 408 -0.79 5.08 4.21
C HIS A 408 -1.81 4.66 5.26
N GLU A 409 -2.64 5.61 5.68
CA GLU A 409 -3.75 5.36 6.58
C GLU A 409 -5.09 5.58 5.85
N THR A 410 -6.10 4.82 6.24
CA THR A 410 -7.47 4.92 5.75
C THR A 410 -8.45 4.60 6.86
N ALA A 411 -9.70 5.06 6.74
CA ALA A 411 -10.71 4.84 7.76
C ALA A 411 -10.95 3.35 8.01
N ASP A 412 -11.01 2.96 9.28
CA ASP A 412 -11.31 1.60 9.73
C ASP A 412 -12.58 1.57 10.57
N TRP A 413 -13.32 0.48 10.46
CA TRP A 413 -14.61 0.32 11.13
C TRP A 413 -14.51 0.06 12.63
N ARG A 414 -13.36 -0.37 13.14
CA ARG A 414 -13.14 -0.60 14.58
C ARG A 414 -12.26 0.45 15.22
N SER A 415 -11.06 0.64 14.69
CA SER A 415 -10.01 1.47 15.30
C SER A 415 -10.04 2.92 14.80
N GLY A 416 -11.00 3.27 13.93
CA GLY A 416 -11.08 4.57 13.27
C GLY A 416 -10.12 4.71 12.09
N SER A 417 -8.90 4.16 12.19
CA SER A 417 -7.91 4.14 11.11
C SER A 417 -7.17 2.80 11.04
N ARG A 418 -6.81 2.39 9.82
CA ARG A 418 -5.90 1.27 9.54
C ARG A 418 -4.83 1.66 8.53
N SER A 419 -3.68 1.03 8.64
CA SER A 419 -2.58 1.17 7.70
C SER A 419 -2.78 0.32 6.43
N GLY A 420 -2.24 0.74 5.29
CA GLY A 420 -2.12 -0.13 4.11
C GLY A 420 -1.17 -1.32 4.35
N ILE A 421 -1.25 -2.37 3.52
CA ILE A 421 -0.45 -3.61 3.71
C ILE A 421 1.05 -3.31 3.73
N GLY A 422 1.59 -2.73 2.66
CA GLY A 422 3.04 -2.52 2.51
C GLY A 422 3.58 -1.50 3.51
N SER A 423 3.02 -0.28 3.54
CA SER A 423 3.50 0.76 4.44
C SER A 423 3.19 0.49 5.91
N GLY A 424 2.09 -0.21 6.21
CA GLY A 424 1.80 -0.71 7.56
C GLY A 424 2.76 -1.81 8.01
N PHE A 425 3.17 -2.71 7.11
CA PHE A 425 4.23 -3.68 7.38
C PHE A 425 5.53 -2.97 7.77
N PHE A 426 5.98 -1.99 6.97
CA PHE A 426 7.15 -1.17 7.31
C PHE A 426 7.00 -0.45 8.66
N GLN A 427 5.84 0.16 8.92
CA GLN A 427 5.56 0.80 10.21
C GLN A 427 5.71 -0.19 11.38
N ARG A 428 5.12 -1.38 11.29
CA ARG A 428 5.23 -2.41 12.33
C ARG A 428 6.69 -2.84 12.53
N GLN A 429 7.45 -3.02 11.45
CA GLN A 429 8.87 -3.39 11.54
C GLN A 429 9.71 -2.25 12.16
N ALA A 430 9.45 -0.99 11.79
CA ALA A 430 10.14 0.16 12.38
C ALA A 430 9.86 0.29 13.88
N LEU A 431 8.60 0.19 14.29
CA LEU A 431 8.22 0.30 15.71
C LEU A 431 8.85 -0.82 16.54
N LYS A 432 8.82 -2.08 16.05
CA LYS A 432 9.49 -3.20 16.72
C LYS A 432 11.00 -2.99 16.84
N PHE A 433 11.64 -2.48 15.79
CA PHE A 433 13.08 -2.21 15.81
C PHE A 433 13.44 -1.09 16.80
N ILE A 434 12.69 0.02 16.79
CA ILE A 434 12.90 1.16 17.69
C ILE A 434 12.69 0.72 19.14
N GLU A 435 11.60 0.00 19.43
CA GLU A 435 11.32 -0.52 20.77
C GLU A 435 12.41 -1.48 21.27
N ALA A 436 12.94 -2.34 20.38
CA ALA A 436 14.05 -3.24 20.71
C ALA A 436 15.34 -2.46 21.04
N LYS A 437 15.66 -1.43 20.26
CA LYS A 437 16.79 -0.52 20.53
C LYS A 437 16.63 0.22 21.86
N GLU A 438 15.43 0.73 22.15
CA GLU A 438 15.12 1.40 23.42
C GLU A 438 15.27 0.46 24.63
N LYS A 439 14.98 -0.84 24.44
CA LYS A 439 15.21 -1.90 25.43
C LYS A 439 16.69 -2.30 25.58
N GLY A 440 17.59 -1.69 24.81
CA GLY A 440 19.03 -1.94 24.87
C GLY A 440 19.53 -3.07 23.97
N GLU A 441 18.69 -3.62 23.08
CA GLU A 441 19.13 -4.62 22.11
C GLU A 441 20.05 -3.98 21.06
N GLN A 442 21.32 -4.37 21.03
CA GLN A 442 22.31 -3.76 20.16
C GLN A 442 22.09 -4.08 18.68
N HIS A 443 21.61 -5.30 18.39
CA HIS A 443 21.48 -5.80 17.01
C HIS A 443 20.13 -6.50 16.80
N PRO A 444 19.00 -5.78 16.79
CA PRO A 444 17.70 -6.37 16.50
C PRO A 444 17.67 -7.05 15.13
N GLU A 445 17.04 -8.22 15.07
CA GLU A 445 16.95 -9.06 13.86
C GLU A 445 15.56 -8.96 13.25
N PHE A 446 15.30 -7.83 12.60
CA PHE A 446 14.10 -7.62 11.79
C PHE A 446 14.47 -7.54 10.32
N TYR A 447 13.60 -8.07 9.46
CA TYR A 447 13.89 -8.23 8.04
C TYR A 447 12.76 -7.69 7.17
N ILE A 448 13.13 -7.35 5.93
CA ILE A 448 12.25 -6.92 4.85
C ILE A 448 12.42 -7.90 3.67
N PRO A 449 11.39 -8.69 3.33
CA PRO A 449 11.43 -9.57 2.17
C PRO A 449 11.32 -8.75 0.87
N MET A 450 12.44 -8.60 0.17
CA MET A 450 12.57 -7.73 -1.00
C MET A 450 13.27 -8.41 -2.18
N PHE A 451 13.11 -7.88 -3.38
CA PHE A 451 13.75 -8.36 -4.59
C PHE A 451 14.28 -7.21 -5.47
N LYS A 452 15.38 -7.48 -6.18
CA LYS A 452 15.94 -6.65 -7.28
C LYS A 452 15.08 -6.77 -8.55
N GLY A 453 15.32 -5.91 -9.54
CA GLY A 453 14.70 -6.01 -10.87
C GLY A 453 14.07 -4.72 -11.39
N LEU A 454 14.08 -3.65 -10.59
CA LEU A 454 13.59 -2.31 -11.00
C LEU A 454 14.71 -1.28 -11.15
N MET A 455 15.94 -1.75 -11.38
CA MET A 455 17.10 -0.87 -11.66
C MET A 455 17.08 -0.31 -13.08
N ALA A 456 16.18 -0.81 -13.93
CA ALA A 456 15.94 -0.36 -15.29
C ALA A 456 14.78 0.67 -15.37
N ASN A 457 14.38 1.24 -14.24
CA ASN A 457 13.35 2.28 -14.22
C ASN A 457 13.89 3.60 -14.85
N PRO A 458 13.00 4.51 -15.27
CA PRO A 458 13.40 5.76 -15.93
C PRO A 458 14.30 6.68 -15.08
N LEU A 459 14.10 6.76 -13.76
CA LEU A 459 14.98 7.57 -12.89
C LEU A 459 16.42 7.05 -12.93
N ALA A 460 16.60 5.73 -12.78
CA ALA A 460 17.92 5.11 -12.79
C ALA A 460 18.60 5.14 -14.17
N LYS A 461 17.82 4.99 -15.25
CA LYS A 461 18.34 4.97 -16.63
C LYS A 461 18.78 6.33 -17.13
N GLU A 462 17.98 7.35 -16.86
CA GLU A 462 18.19 8.70 -17.41
C GLU A 462 18.98 9.62 -16.46
N PHE A 463 19.44 9.09 -15.33
CA PHE A 463 20.36 9.81 -14.45
C PHE A 463 21.67 10.11 -15.17
N VAL A 464 22.06 11.39 -15.16
CA VAL A 464 23.32 11.89 -15.75
C VAL A 464 24.19 12.55 -14.69
N SER A 465 25.51 12.37 -14.78
CA SER A 465 26.45 12.88 -13.78
C SER A 465 26.67 14.40 -13.85
N ASP A 466 26.71 14.99 -15.06
CA ASP A 466 27.34 16.31 -15.26
C ASP A 466 26.43 17.43 -15.81
N GLY A 467 25.28 17.10 -16.41
CA GLY A 467 24.33 18.06 -16.99
C GLY A 467 23.48 18.83 -15.95
N PRO A 468 22.90 20.00 -16.27
CA PRO A 468 21.98 20.70 -15.36
C PRO A 468 20.75 19.85 -15.03
N MET A 469 20.32 19.83 -13.76
CA MET A 469 19.27 18.94 -13.29
C MET A 469 18.32 19.61 -12.31
N LEU A 470 17.02 19.55 -12.59
CA LEU A 470 15.95 19.99 -11.69
C LEU A 470 15.19 18.79 -11.12
N LEU A 471 15.09 18.71 -9.80
CA LEU A 471 14.48 17.61 -9.06
C LEU A 471 13.27 18.13 -8.28
N ILE A 472 12.06 17.73 -8.67
CA ILE A 472 10.80 18.23 -8.11
C ILE A 472 10.13 17.10 -7.35
N GLY A 473 10.20 17.14 -6.01
CA GLY A 473 9.70 16.08 -5.13
C GLY A 473 8.69 16.60 -4.12
N ALA A 474 7.55 15.94 -3.96
CA ALA A 474 6.59 16.28 -2.90
C ALA A 474 6.46 15.16 -1.86
N GLY A 475 6.56 15.50 -0.58
CA GLY A 475 6.60 14.54 0.53
C GLY A 475 7.70 13.50 0.32
N VAL A 476 7.36 12.22 0.48
CA VAL A 476 8.29 11.10 0.23
C VAL A 476 8.79 11.00 -1.22
N GLY A 477 8.19 11.75 -2.16
CA GLY A 477 8.70 11.94 -3.52
C GLY A 477 10.13 12.48 -3.58
N ILE A 478 10.62 13.09 -2.50
CA ILE A 478 11.99 13.58 -2.40
C ILE A 478 13.03 12.46 -2.25
N ALA A 479 12.62 11.26 -1.83
CA ALA A 479 13.51 10.16 -1.48
C ALA A 479 14.57 9.83 -2.56
N PRO A 480 14.20 9.54 -3.83
CA PRO A 480 15.20 9.22 -4.86
C PRO A 480 16.20 10.35 -5.13
N PHE A 481 15.79 11.59 -4.93
CA PHE A 481 16.62 12.76 -5.19
C PHE A 481 17.73 12.96 -4.17
N ARG A 482 17.58 12.41 -2.96
CA ARG A 482 18.68 12.40 -1.98
C ARG A 482 19.89 11.63 -2.52
N GLY A 483 19.67 10.45 -3.10
CA GLY A 483 20.74 9.68 -3.76
C GLY A 483 21.33 10.39 -4.98
N PHE A 484 20.50 11.09 -5.77
CA PHE A 484 20.97 11.89 -6.90
C PHE A 484 21.93 12.98 -6.44
N VAL A 485 21.51 13.79 -5.47
CA VAL A 485 22.31 14.90 -4.94
C VAL A 485 23.60 14.38 -4.32
N GLN A 486 23.54 13.33 -3.50
CA GLN A 486 24.74 12.70 -2.92
C GLN A 486 25.74 12.25 -4.00
N ARG A 487 25.27 11.64 -5.09
CA ARG A 487 26.13 11.24 -6.21
C ARG A 487 26.74 12.45 -6.91
N ARG A 488 25.95 13.51 -7.12
CA ARG A 488 26.39 14.70 -7.86
C ARG A 488 27.35 15.58 -7.08
N LEU A 489 27.13 15.78 -5.78
CA LEU A 489 27.99 16.62 -4.95
C LEU A 489 29.41 16.05 -4.77
N LYS A 490 29.62 14.76 -5.08
CA LYS A 490 30.98 14.16 -5.15
C LYS A 490 31.80 14.72 -6.31
N THR A 491 31.16 15.14 -7.39
CA THR A 491 31.83 15.77 -8.53
C THR A 491 31.88 17.27 -8.31
N ALA A 492 33.07 17.82 -8.05
CA ALA A 492 33.26 19.25 -7.71
C ALA A 492 32.60 20.24 -8.70
N ASN A 493 32.46 19.87 -9.98
CA ASN A 493 31.84 20.70 -11.03
C ASN A 493 30.30 20.66 -11.07
N CYS A 494 29.66 19.88 -10.19
CA CYS A 494 28.21 19.62 -10.24
C CYS A 494 27.40 20.28 -9.12
N ALA A 495 28.04 20.85 -8.09
CA ALA A 495 27.35 21.51 -6.98
C ALA A 495 26.37 22.60 -7.45
N ASN A 496 26.78 23.40 -8.43
CA ASN A 496 25.97 24.49 -9.00
C ASN A 496 25.14 24.07 -10.22
N LYS A 497 24.85 22.76 -10.35
CA LYS A 497 24.13 22.17 -11.50
C LYS A 497 22.97 21.26 -11.09
N VAL A 498 22.63 21.23 -9.81
CA VAL A 498 21.54 20.43 -9.27
C VAL A 498 20.65 21.30 -8.39
N TRP A 499 19.36 21.31 -8.68
CA TRP A 499 18.36 22.08 -7.95
C TRP A 499 17.23 21.16 -7.52
N VAL A 500 16.77 21.33 -6.28
CA VAL A 500 15.73 20.51 -5.66
C VAL A 500 14.59 21.40 -5.21
N LEU A 501 13.37 21.12 -5.66
CA LEU A 501 12.14 21.72 -5.17
C LEU A 501 11.41 20.69 -4.31
N GLN A 502 11.38 20.89 -2.99
CA GLN A 502 10.72 19.99 -2.05
C GLN A 502 9.38 20.56 -1.59
N GLY A 503 8.28 19.91 -1.99
CA GLY A 503 6.93 20.26 -1.55
C GLY A 503 6.54 19.56 -0.26
N ILE A 504 6.21 20.32 0.78
CA ILE A 504 5.75 19.80 2.08
C ILE A 504 4.56 20.61 2.63
N ARG A 505 4.02 20.21 3.78
CA ARG A 505 2.95 20.97 4.45
C ARG A 505 3.52 22.07 5.33
N ASP A 506 4.39 21.65 6.25
CA ASP A 506 4.97 22.47 7.32
C ASP A 506 6.41 22.00 7.55
N SER A 507 7.38 22.89 7.42
CA SER A 507 8.80 22.55 7.56
C SER A 507 9.20 22.10 8.96
N LEU A 508 8.43 22.44 9.99
CA LEU A 508 8.76 22.03 11.36
C LEU A 508 8.50 20.55 11.63
N VAL A 509 7.65 19.90 10.83
CA VAL A 509 7.20 18.51 11.09
C VAL A 509 7.27 17.59 9.87
N ASP A 510 7.20 18.12 8.65
CA ASP A 510 7.11 17.34 7.41
C ASP A 510 8.36 17.46 6.51
N GLU A 511 9.38 18.24 6.90
CA GLU A 511 10.61 18.38 6.11
C GLU A 511 11.48 17.12 6.21
N LEU A 512 11.37 16.26 5.20
CA LEU A 512 12.17 15.04 5.15
C LEU A 512 13.63 15.37 4.82
N TYR A 513 14.56 14.72 5.53
CA TYR A 513 16.00 14.80 5.32
C TYR A 513 16.59 16.20 5.47
N SER A 514 16.00 17.05 6.32
CA SER A 514 16.60 18.35 6.65
C SER A 514 17.99 18.16 7.26
N GLY A 515 19.00 18.87 6.73
CA GLY A 515 20.40 18.76 7.18
C GLY A 515 21.20 17.62 6.56
N GLU A 516 20.62 16.84 5.63
CA GLU A 516 21.27 15.67 5.02
C GLU A 516 21.66 15.86 3.53
N TRP A 517 21.57 17.09 3.01
CA TRP A 517 21.83 17.38 1.59
C TRP A 517 23.25 17.89 1.29
N GLY A 518 24.09 18.02 2.31
CA GLY A 518 25.48 18.49 2.19
C GLY A 518 25.67 19.95 2.62
N VAL A 519 26.90 20.45 2.50
CA VAL A 519 27.34 21.75 3.07
C VAL A 519 26.62 22.96 2.47
N HIS A 520 26.08 22.83 1.26
CA HIS A 520 25.38 23.89 0.52
C HIS A 520 23.88 23.57 0.33
N GLU A 521 23.24 22.95 1.33
CA GLU A 521 21.82 22.56 1.27
C GLU A 521 20.91 23.72 0.87
N ASP A 522 21.12 24.91 1.42
CA ASP A 522 20.30 26.10 1.12
C ASP A 522 20.44 26.60 -0.33
N GLU A 523 21.54 26.26 -1.01
CA GLU A 523 21.76 26.61 -2.42
C GLU A 523 21.17 25.55 -3.36
N VAL A 524 21.14 24.29 -2.93
CA VAL A 524 20.67 23.16 -3.72
C VAL A 524 19.16 22.94 -3.56
N LYS A 525 18.61 23.12 -2.36
CA LYS A 525 17.25 22.70 -1.99
C LYS A 525 16.39 23.89 -1.59
N ARG A 526 15.26 24.04 -2.29
CA ARG A 526 14.19 24.97 -1.96
C ARG A 526 12.99 24.23 -1.40
N VAL A 527 12.59 24.57 -0.17
CA VAL A 527 11.40 24.02 0.48
C VAL A 527 10.18 24.89 0.18
N VAL A 528 9.10 24.27 -0.29
CA VAL A 528 7.82 24.90 -0.61
C VAL A 528 6.74 24.38 0.33
N GLN A 529 6.11 25.28 1.08
CA GLN A 529 5.17 24.94 2.15
C GLN A 529 3.73 25.26 1.77
N SER A 530 2.87 24.23 1.80
CA SER A 530 1.46 24.35 1.42
C SER A 530 0.54 24.82 2.54
N ARG A 531 0.96 24.75 3.82
CA ARG A 531 0.13 25.12 4.98
C ARG A 531 0.70 26.22 5.86
N ARG A 532 1.85 26.80 5.48
CA ARG A 532 2.47 27.94 6.17
C ARG A 532 2.71 29.11 5.22
N GLY A 533 2.77 30.31 5.79
CA GLY A 533 2.97 31.55 5.05
C GLY A 533 1.85 31.75 4.03
N GLU A 534 2.22 32.05 2.80
CA GLU A 534 1.27 32.25 1.70
C GLU A 534 0.63 30.95 1.17
N GLY A 535 1.10 29.78 1.60
CA GLY A 535 0.57 28.48 1.17
C GLY A 535 0.76 28.24 -0.33
N ARG A 536 1.91 27.71 -0.71
CA ARG A 536 2.26 27.43 -2.11
C ARG A 536 2.54 25.94 -2.31
N TYR A 537 2.41 25.45 -3.54
CA TYR A 537 2.89 24.13 -3.93
C TYR A 537 4.04 24.26 -4.93
N VAL A 538 4.65 23.11 -5.25
CA VAL A 538 5.83 23.06 -6.11
C VAL A 538 5.56 23.60 -7.51
N GLN A 539 4.34 23.45 -8.04
CA GLN A 539 4.01 23.97 -9.37
C GLN A 539 4.01 25.50 -9.43
N GLU A 540 3.67 26.21 -8.34
CA GLU A 540 3.80 27.66 -8.29
C GLU A 540 5.27 28.08 -8.22
N GLU A 541 6.11 27.34 -7.47
CA GLU A 541 7.56 27.60 -7.42
C GLU A 541 8.25 27.34 -8.77
N VAL A 542 7.80 26.32 -9.52
CA VAL A 542 8.27 26.05 -10.91
C VAL A 542 8.02 27.27 -11.80
N LYS A 543 6.84 27.89 -11.72
CA LYS A 543 6.53 29.11 -12.49
C LYS A 543 7.36 30.31 -12.02
N HIS A 544 7.53 30.44 -10.71
CA HIS A 544 8.33 31.53 -10.12
C HIS A 544 9.81 31.45 -10.54
N GLN A 545 10.33 30.23 -10.74
CA GLN A 545 11.69 29.99 -11.22
C GLN A 545 11.75 29.67 -12.72
N SER A 546 10.85 30.25 -13.53
CA SER A 546 10.70 29.95 -14.96
C SER A 546 12.01 30.11 -15.76
N ASP A 547 12.83 31.11 -15.45
CA ASP A 547 14.14 31.31 -16.10
C ASP A 547 15.10 30.14 -15.84
N LEU A 548 15.16 29.63 -14.60
CA LEU A 548 15.99 28.48 -14.23
C LEU A 548 15.48 27.21 -14.90
N VAL A 549 14.17 26.97 -14.83
CA VAL A 549 13.53 25.81 -15.45
C VAL A 549 13.84 25.78 -16.95
N TRP A 550 13.68 26.92 -17.63
CA TRP A 550 13.97 27.06 -19.05
C TRP A 550 15.46 26.84 -19.37
N TYR A 551 16.36 27.47 -18.60
CA TYR A 551 17.81 27.27 -18.73
C TYR A 551 18.19 25.79 -18.66
N ILE A 552 17.63 25.06 -17.70
CA ILE A 552 17.89 23.63 -17.51
C ILE A 552 17.37 22.83 -18.70
N ILE A 553 16.07 22.90 -19.02
CA ILE A 553 15.49 22.00 -20.04
C ILE A 553 15.94 22.33 -21.47
N ASN A 554 16.32 23.58 -21.72
CA ASN A 554 16.86 24.00 -23.02
C ASN A 554 18.35 23.65 -23.20
N SER A 555 19.04 23.28 -22.11
CA SER A 555 20.40 22.73 -22.20
C SER A 555 20.39 21.34 -22.85
N VAL A 556 21.43 21.03 -23.64
CA VAL A 556 21.56 19.74 -24.35
C VAL A 556 21.46 18.57 -23.37
N ASP A 557 22.20 18.64 -22.26
CA ASP A 557 22.22 17.61 -21.21
C ASP A 557 21.30 17.93 -20.03
N GLY A 558 20.34 18.84 -20.24
CA GLY A 558 19.34 19.21 -19.25
C GLY A 558 18.43 18.05 -18.87
N ARG A 559 18.14 17.91 -17.58
CA ARG A 559 17.19 16.93 -17.05
C ARG A 559 16.21 17.54 -16.03
N VAL A 560 14.95 17.17 -16.14
CA VAL A 560 13.90 17.48 -15.16
C VAL A 560 13.28 16.17 -14.67
N PHE A 561 13.34 15.94 -13.36
CA PHE A 561 12.75 14.78 -12.71
C PHE A 561 11.64 15.20 -11.76
N VAL A 562 10.51 14.51 -11.80
CA VAL A 562 9.34 14.75 -10.94
C VAL A 562 8.98 13.46 -10.21
N CYS A 563 8.83 13.53 -8.88
CA CYS A 563 8.47 12.39 -8.04
C CYS A 563 7.43 12.75 -6.98
N GLY A 564 6.40 11.91 -6.81
CA GLY A 564 5.35 12.09 -5.80
C GLY A 564 3.95 11.77 -6.30
N SER A 565 2.93 12.43 -5.76
CA SER A 565 1.52 12.17 -6.09
C SER A 565 1.19 12.49 -7.56
N SER A 566 0.65 11.54 -8.33
CA SER A 566 0.22 11.81 -9.72
C SER A 566 -0.87 12.86 -9.77
N LYS A 567 -1.94 12.62 -9.00
CA LYS A 567 -3.10 13.52 -8.95
C LYS A 567 -2.76 14.77 -8.16
N GLY A 568 -3.09 15.92 -8.72
CA GLY A 568 -2.81 17.23 -8.13
C GLY A 568 -1.37 17.69 -8.33
N MET A 569 -0.37 16.97 -7.80
CA MET A 569 1.03 17.40 -7.91
C MET A 569 1.61 17.16 -9.29
N GLY A 570 1.62 15.92 -9.80
CA GLY A 570 2.16 15.60 -11.12
C GLY A 570 1.47 16.38 -12.25
N GLU A 571 0.13 16.35 -12.27
CA GLU A 571 -0.69 17.12 -13.21
C GLU A 571 -0.43 18.65 -13.10
N GLY A 572 -0.27 19.16 -11.89
CA GLY A 572 0.00 20.57 -11.63
C GLY A 572 1.38 21.00 -12.14
N VAL A 573 2.41 20.20 -11.86
CA VAL A 573 3.78 20.46 -12.33
C VAL A 573 3.88 20.37 -13.84
N GLU A 574 3.25 19.38 -14.48
CA GLU A 574 3.24 19.28 -15.95
C GLU A 574 2.61 20.51 -16.60
N ASN A 575 1.48 20.99 -16.08
CA ASN A 575 0.87 22.22 -16.57
C ASN A 575 1.76 23.45 -16.35
N ALA A 576 2.42 23.55 -15.19
CA ALA A 576 3.36 24.63 -14.92
C ALA A 576 4.57 24.63 -15.87
N LEU A 577 5.11 23.45 -16.17
CA LEU A 577 6.20 23.28 -17.14
C LEU A 577 5.77 23.71 -18.56
N ILE A 578 4.55 23.37 -18.98
CA ILE A 578 3.98 23.83 -20.26
C ILE A 578 3.89 25.36 -20.28
N GLU A 579 3.39 25.98 -19.21
CA GLU A 579 3.32 27.45 -19.12
C GLU A 579 4.71 28.11 -19.16
N VAL A 580 5.72 27.54 -18.50
CA VAL A 580 7.11 28.03 -18.59
C VAL A 580 7.62 27.98 -20.03
N ALA A 581 7.35 26.89 -20.76
CA ALA A 581 7.75 26.77 -22.17
C ALA A 581 7.02 27.76 -23.08
N MET A 582 5.74 28.06 -22.80
CA MET A 582 5.00 29.12 -23.50
C MET A 582 5.63 30.49 -23.26
N GLU A 583 5.92 30.83 -21.99
CA GLU A 583 6.46 32.14 -21.61
C GLU A 583 7.90 32.35 -22.10
N LYS A 584 8.80 31.39 -21.83
CA LYS A 584 10.25 31.53 -22.10
C LYS A 584 10.66 31.08 -23.49
N GLY A 585 9.90 30.17 -24.09
CA GLY A 585 10.10 29.70 -25.46
C GLY A 585 9.30 30.47 -26.51
N ASN A 586 8.39 31.37 -26.10
CA ASN A 586 7.45 32.05 -26.98
C ASN A 586 6.68 31.06 -27.88
N LEU A 587 6.23 29.95 -27.27
CA LEU A 587 5.50 28.86 -27.91
C LEU A 587 4.00 28.99 -27.64
N GLU A 588 3.18 28.59 -28.60
CA GLU A 588 1.76 28.36 -28.32
C GLU A 588 1.57 27.12 -27.44
N ARG A 589 0.40 26.99 -26.81
CA ARG A 589 0.16 25.92 -25.83
C ARG A 589 0.35 24.51 -26.40
N GLU A 590 -0.08 24.27 -27.63
CA GLU A 590 0.08 22.96 -28.26
C GLU A 590 1.54 22.68 -28.67
N GLU A 591 2.27 23.70 -29.11
CA GLU A 591 3.71 23.60 -29.38
C GLU A 591 4.50 23.34 -28.09
N ALA A 592 4.12 23.99 -26.98
CA ALA A 592 4.72 23.77 -25.67
C ALA A 592 4.47 22.35 -25.13
N LYS A 593 3.27 21.79 -25.35
CA LYS A 593 3.00 20.38 -25.04
C LYS A 593 3.87 19.44 -25.88
N GLN A 594 3.91 19.67 -27.19
CA GLN A 594 4.75 18.89 -28.11
C GLN A 594 6.23 18.97 -27.72
N PHE A 595 6.71 20.15 -27.31
CA PHE A 595 8.06 20.32 -26.78
C PHE A 595 8.31 19.40 -25.59
N TRP A 596 7.42 19.36 -24.59
CA TRP A 596 7.58 18.49 -23.43
C TRP A 596 7.42 17.01 -23.77
N ASP A 597 6.58 16.64 -24.73
CA ASP A 597 6.46 15.26 -25.19
C ASP A 597 7.76 14.79 -25.87
N LEU A 598 8.39 15.62 -26.71
CA LEU A 598 9.72 15.36 -27.25
C LEU A 598 10.79 15.25 -26.16
N LYS A 599 10.70 16.08 -25.10
CA LYS A 599 11.58 15.97 -23.93
C LYS A 599 11.37 14.67 -23.16
N LYS A 600 10.15 14.14 -23.06
CA LYS A 600 9.88 12.81 -22.48
C LYS A 600 10.48 11.70 -23.33
N GLU A 601 10.30 11.76 -24.65
CA GLU A 601 10.83 10.78 -25.60
C GLU A 601 12.35 10.72 -25.58
N ALA A 602 13.01 11.87 -25.47
CA ALA A 602 14.47 11.99 -25.37
C ALA A 602 15.03 11.72 -23.95
N GLY A 603 14.19 11.26 -23.01
CA GLY A 603 14.61 10.98 -21.64
C GLY A 603 15.04 12.22 -20.86
N GLN A 604 14.65 13.43 -21.29
CA GLN A 604 15.01 14.69 -20.63
C GLN A 604 14.04 15.11 -19.54
N TYR A 605 12.77 14.74 -19.70
CA TYR A 605 11.72 14.93 -18.70
C TYR A 605 11.20 13.58 -18.23
N ILE A 606 11.39 13.29 -16.94
CA ILE A 606 10.96 12.04 -16.31
C ILE A 606 10.01 12.36 -15.17
N ALA A 607 8.80 11.81 -15.21
CA ALA A 607 7.85 11.87 -14.10
C ALA A 607 7.57 10.45 -13.59
N GLU A 608 8.04 10.15 -12.38
CA GLU A 608 7.68 8.94 -11.63
C GLU A 608 6.67 9.32 -10.55
N THR A 609 5.38 9.24 -10.88
CA THR A 609 4.32 9.65 -9.96
C THR A 609 3.39 8.47 -9.60
N TRP A 610 2.82 8.50 -8.39
CA TRP A 610 2.03 7.43 -7.77
C TRP A 610 0.82 7.92 -6.95
#